data_AF-A0A9N9PCG4-F1
#
_entry.id   AF-A0A9N9PCG4-F1
#
_cell.length_a   1.000
_cell.length_b   1.000
_cell.length_c   1.000
_cell.angle_alpha   90.00
_cell.angle_beta   90.00
_cell.angle_gamma   90.00
#
_symmetry.space_group_name_H-M   'P 1'
#
loop_
_entity.id
_entity.type
_entity.pdbx_description
1 polymer ?
#
loop_
_entity_poly.entity_id
_entity_poly.type
_entity_poly.pdbx_seq_one_letter_code
_entity_poly.pdbx_strand_id
1 'polypeptide(L)'
;ECCYQKYIYKPKLFKDPDSEYYNYLLINIAKLNSQTENRDYERLKEKIKNTFDLNLLKTEGQIDNKIENSLTLTTTQKDDLQKKQIEQERIVQRYNNLREKINAKTNIEHLRDLQYWH
;
A
#
# COMPACT_ATOMS: atom_id res chain seq x y z
N GLU A 1 0.95 44.86 36.21
CA GLU A 1 1.04 44.19 34.90
C GLU A 1 0.12 42.98 34.87
N CYS A 2 -0.30 42.63 33.66
CA CYS A 2 -1.50 41.90 33.31
C CYS A 2 -1.50 40.41 33.68
N CYS A 3 -2.72 39.89 33.78
CA CYS A 3 -3.15 38.56 34.18
C CYS A 3 -2.65 37.43 33.26
N TYR A 4 -2.43 36.24 33.82
CA TYR A 4 -2.94 34.94 33.35
C TYR A 4 -2.42 33.84 34.30
N GLN A 5 -3.15 33.58 35.40
CA GLN A 5 -2.97 32.31 36.10
C GLN A 5 -3.55 31.22 35.22
N LYS A 6 -2.66 30.39 34.68
CA LYS A 6 -2.97 29.23 33.84
C LYS A 6 -3.79 28.25 34.69
N TYR A 7 -5.11 28.30 34.57
CA TYR A 7 -5.98 27.26 35.12
C TYR A 7 -5.64 25.95 34.40
N ILE A 8 -4.80 25.13 35.01
CA ILE A 8 -4.64 23.73 34.62
C ILE A 8 -5.97 23.09 35.00
N TYR A 9 -6.79 22.80 34.00
CA TYR A 9 -8.00 22.01 34.18
C TYR A 9 -7.61 20.69 34.87
N LYS A 10 -7.97 20.55 36.15
CA LYS A 10 -7.95 19.28 36.84
C LYS A 10 -9.35 18.68 36.68
N PRO A 11 -9.51 17.61 35.89
CA PRO A 11 -10.81 16.98 35.74
C PRO A 11 -11.28 16.55 37.13
N LYS A 12 -12.52 16.89 37.49
CA LYS A 12 -13.17 16.26 38.65
C LYS A 12 -13.25 14.77 38.34
N LEU A 13 -12.47 13.97 39.06
CA LEU A 13 -12.60 12.52 39.10
C LEU A 13 -14.02 12.19 39.56
N PHE A 14 -14.87 11.83 38.60
CA PHE A 14 -16.12 11.16 38.88
C PHE A 14 -15.78 9.77 39.44
N LYS A 15 -16.40 9.44 40.57
CA LYS A 15 -16.29 8.14 41.24
C LYS A 15 -17.14 7.10 40.49
N ASP A 16 -16.50 5.98 40.12
CA ASP A 16 -17.02 4.63 39.81
C ASP A 16 -18.09 4.46 38.71
N PRO A 17 -18.20 3.30 38.01
CA PRO A 17 -17.32 2.13 37.90
C PRO A 17 -16.54 2.18 36.57
N ASP A 18 -15.86 1.09 36.19
CA ASP A 18 -15.26 0.93 34.86
C ASP A 18 -13.96 1.69 34.57
N SER A 19 -13.15 2.05 35.57
CA SER A 19 -11.74 2.39 35.27
C SER A 19 -10.99 1.19 34.69
N GLU A 20 -11.30 -0.02 35.16
CA GLU A 20 -10.80 -1.27 34.58
C GLU A 20 -11.35 -1.52 33.18
N TYR A 21 -12.63 -1.28 32.94
CA TYR A 21 -13.21 -1.45 31.60
C TYR A 21 -12.75 -0.35 30.64
N TYR A 22 -12.56 0.88 31.09
CA TYR A 22 -11.95 1.96 30.33
C TYR A 22 -10.47 1.67 30.05
N ASN A 23 -9.72 1.16 31.02
CA ASN A 23 -8.34 0.70 30.82
C ASN A 23 -8.29 -0.51 29.90
N TYR A 24 -9.24 -1.44 29.99
CA TYR A 24 -9.38 -2.59 29.09
C TYR A 24 -9.70 -2.13 27.66
N LEU A 25 -10.59 -1.15 27.49
CA LEU A 25 -10.87 -0.51 26.22
C LEU A 25 -9.64 0.20 25.69
N LEU A 26 -8.92 0.97 26.51
CA LEU A 26 -7.68 1.64 26.10
C LEU A 26 -6.58 0.63 25.74
N ILE A 27 -6.46 -0.49 26.47
CA ILE A 27 -5.51 -1.57 26.17
C ILE A 27 -5.91 -2.27 24.87
N ASN A 28 -7.20 -2.50 24.62
CA ASN A 28 -7.66 -3.12 23.37
C ASN A 28 -7.56 -2.16 22.18
N ILE A 29 -7.88 -0.89 22.36
CA ILE A 29 -7.64 0.16 21.36
C ILE A 29 -6.14 0.32 21.12
N ALA A 30 -5.30 0.26 22.16
CA ALA A 30 -3.85 0.26 22.03
C ALA A 30 -3.33 -1.02 21.38
N LYS A 31 -3.95 -2.19 21.60
CA LYS A 31 -3.62 -3.46 20.91
C LYS A 31 -4.06 -3.45 19.43
N LEU A 32 -5.18 -2.81 19.13
CA LEU A 32 -5.67 -2.58 17.77
C LEU A 32 -4.79 -1.54 17.05
N ASN A 33 -4.35 -0.49 17.74
CA ASN A 33 -3.41 0.51 17.21
C ASN A 33 -1.95 0.02 17.22
N SER A 34 -1.63 -0.98 18.06
CA SER A 34 -0.40 -1.76 18.00
C SER A 34 -0.53 -2.96 17.08
N GLN A 35 -1.55 -3.00 16.21
CA GLN A 35 -1.29 -3.39 14.82
C GLN A 35 -0.33 -2.35 14.24
N THR A 36 0.90 -2.37 14.75
CA THR A 36 2.07 -1.77 14.15
C THR A 36 1.97 -2.05 12.68
N GLU A 37 1.80 -0.99 11.89
CA GLU A 37 2.08 -1.02 10.45
C GLU A 37 3.43 -1.72 10.32
N ASN A 38 3.40 -2.97 9.90
CA ASN A 38 4.61 -3.75 9.78
C ASN A 38 5.41 -3.03 8.69
N ARG A 39 6.51 -2.38 9.09
CA ARG A 39 7.26 -1.49 8.20
C ARG A 39 7.71 -2.22 6.94
N ASP A 40 8.00 -3.52 7.06
CA ASP A 40 8.35 -4.36 5.92
C ASP A 40 7.15 -4.64 5.03
N TYR A 41 5.96 -4.86 5.62
CA TYR A 41 4.71 -5.00 4.87
C TYR A 41 4.40 -3.73 4.07
N GLU A 42 4.39 -2.55 4.70
CA GLU A 42 4.09 -1.29 4.00
C GLU A 42 5.14 -0.97 2.94
N ARG A 43 6.42 -1.22 3.22
CA ARG A 43 7.49 -1.06 2.24
C ARG A 43 7.32 -2.00 1.04
N LEU A 44 6.95 -3.26 1.26
CA LEU A 44 6.74 -4.22 0.17
C LEU A 44 5.48 -3.89 -0.64
N LYS A 45 4.40 -3.50 0.04
CA LYS A 45 3.16 -3.04 -0.59
C LYS A 45 3.40 -1.84 -1.50
N GLU A 46 4.12 -0.83 -1.03
CA GLU A 46 4.51 0.31 -1.88
C GLU A 46 5.46 -0.10 -2.99
N LYS A 47 6.40 -1.01 -2.73
CA LYS A 47 7.29 -1.52 -3.79
C LYS A 47 6.50 -2.22 -4.89
N ILE A 48 5.54 -3.09 -4.55
CA ILE A 48 4.68 -3.77 -5.52
C ILE A 48 3.94 -2.73 -6.36
N LYS A 49 3.23 -1.81 -5.71
CA LYS A 49 2.43 -0.76 -6.38
C LYS A 49 3.24 0.10 -7.35
N ASN A 50 4.49 0.41 -6.99
CA ASN A 50 5.36 1.25 -7.81
C ASN A 50 6.14 0.46 -8.88
N THR A 51 6.05 -0.87 -8.90
CA THR A 51 6.73 -1.69 -9.91
C THR A 51 5.86 -1.82 -11.15
N PHE A 52 6.37 -1.31 -12.28
CA PHE A 52 5.76 -1.43 -13.61
C PHE A 52 6.51 -2.40 -14.54
N ASP A 53 7.54 -3.07 -14.04
CA ASP A 53 8.27 -4.10 -14.75
C ASP A 53 7.66 -5.47 -14.42
N LEU A 54 7.13 -6.14 -15.44
CA LEU A 54 6.52 -7.47 -15.33
C LEU A 54 7.52 -8.54 -14.86
N ASN A 55 8.79 -8.44 -15.23
CA ASN A 55 9.79 -9.42 -14.83
C ASN A 55 10.16 -9.27 -13.35
N LEU A 56 10.10 -8.04 -12.82
CA LEU A 56 10.32 -7.80 -11.39
C LEU A 56 9.14 -8.23 -10.52
N LEU A 57 7.93 -8.25 -11.09
CA LEU A 57 6.71 -8.71 -10.43
C LEU A 57 6.51 -10.23 -10.50
N LYS A 58 6.99 -10.93 -11.53
CA LYS A 58 6.83 -12.38 -11.65
C LYS A 58 7.64 -13.16 -10.61
N THR A 59 7.37 -14.47 -10.53
CA THR A 59 7.92 -15.48 -9.61
C THR A 59 9.43 -15.66 -9.63
N GLU A 60 10.13 -15.16 -10.65
CA GLU A 60 11.60 -15.07 -10.70
C GLU A 60 12.14 -13.76 -10.08
N GLY A 61 11.23 -12.91 -9.61
CA GLY A 61 11.48 -11.57 -9.14
C GLY A 61 11.99 -11.52 -7.70
N GLN A 62 12.68 -10.43 -7.39
CA GLN A 62 13.14 -10.16 -6.03
C GLN A 62 12.00 -9.94 -5.04
N ILE A 63 10.76 -9.71 -5.50
CA ILE A 63 9.61 -9.37 -4.64
C ILE A 63 9.01 -10.63 -4.01
N ASP A 64 8.69 -11.66 -4.80
CA ASP A 64 8.21 -12.94 -4.26
C ASP A 64 9.18 -13.53 -3.24
N ASN A 65 10.46 -13.59 -3.61
CA ASN A 65 11.51 -14.04 -2.70
C ASN A 65 11.57 -13.23 -1.40
N LYS A 66 11.27 -11.93 -1.44
CA LYS A 66 11.25 -11.08 -0.23
C LYS A 66 10.00 -11.31 0.61
N ILE A 67 8.86 -11.63 -0.01
CA ILE A 67 7.61 -11.94 0.70
C ILE A 67 7.75 -13.31 1.38
N GLU A 68 8.18 -14.33 0.65
CA GLU A 68 8.31 -15.71 1.16
C GLU A 68 9.34 -15.79 2.28
N ASN A 69 10.54 -15.24 2.07
CA ASN A 69 11.65 -15.33 3.02
C ASN A 69 11.56 -14.32 4.18
N SER A 70 10.54 -13.45 4.21
CA SER A 70 10.40 -12.52 5.33
C SER A 70 10.03 -13.27 6.62
N LEU A 71 10.84 -13.05 7.66
CA LEU A 71 10.59 -13.54 9.01
C LEU A 71 9.66 -12.62 9.81
N THR A 72 9.47 -11.38 9.35
CA THR A 72 8.68 -10.35 10.05
C THR A 72 7.22 -10.32 9.61
N LEU A 73 6.91 -10.87 8.43
CA LEU A 73 5.55 -10.91 7.89
C LEU A 73 4.76 -12.09 8.44
N THR A 74 3.52 -11.84 8.85
CA THR A 74 2.56 -12.91 9.15
C THR A 74 2.10 -13.60 7.87
N THR A 75 1.58 -14.82 7.96
CA THR A 75 1.00 -15.54 6.81
C THR A 75 -0.06 -14.69 6.12
N THR A 76 -0.94 -14.04 6.88
CA THR A 76 -1.98 -13.15 6.33
C THR A 76 -1.41 -11.96 5.56
N GLN A 77 -0.31 -11.37 6.04
CA GLN A 77 0.37 -10.28 5.35
C GLN A 77 1.07 -10.76 4.07
N LYS A 78 1.64 -11.97 4.09
CA LYS A 78 2.23 -12.59 2.90
C LYS A 78 1.18 -12.84 1.82
N ASP A 79 0.05 -13.45 2.20
CA ASP A 79 -1.06 -13.72 1.29
C ASP A 79 -1.64 -12.44 0.67
N ASP A 80 -1.76 -11.38 1.47
CA ASP A 80 -2.24 -10.09 0.98
C ASP A 80 -1.24 -9.42 0.03
N LEU A 81 0.06 -9.47 0.32
CA LEU A 81 1.11 -8.96 -0.59
C LEU A 81 1.11 -9.74 -1.92
N GLN A 82 0.97 -11.06 -1.89
CA GLN A 82 0.86 -11.89 -3.09
C GLN A 82 -0.37 -11.51 -3.94
N LYS A 83 -1.53 -11.27 -3.30
CA LYS A 83 -2.72 -10.80 -4.01
C LYS A 83 -2.48 -9.44 -4.68
N LYS A 84 -1.85 -8.50 -3.98
CA LYS A 84 -1.52 -7.17 -4.53
C LYS A 84 -0.55 -7.26 -5.70
N GLN A 85 0.39 -8.19 -5.65
CA GLN A 85 1.34 -8.44 -6.73
C GLN A 85 0.65 -8.97 -7.99
N ILE A 86 -0.22 -9.97 -7.84
CA ILE A 86 -1.05 -10.49 -8.95
C ILE A 86 -1.92 -9.38 -9.55
N GLU A 87 -2.50 -8.53 -8.70
CA GLU A 87 -3.29 -7.38 -9.17
C GLU A 87 -2.44 -6.39 -9.98
N GLN A 88 -1.25 -6.04 -9.48
CA GLN A 88 -0.34 -5.15 -10.18
C GLN A 88 0.14 -5.75 -11.51
N GLU A 89 0.45 -7.04 -11.56
CA GLU A 89 0.81 -7.72 -12.81
C GLU A 89 -0.26 -7.56 -13.88
N ARG A 90 -1.55 -7.74 -13.51
CA ARG A 90 -2.68 -7.54 -14.43
C ARG A 90 -2.75 -6.10 -14.93
N ILE A 91 -2.51 -5.12 -14.07
CA ILE A 91 -2.47 -3.70 -14.43
C ILE A 91 -1.35 -3.45 -15.45
N VAL A 92 -0.14 -3.94 -15.18
CA VAL A 92 1.03 -3.76 -16.06
C VAL A 92 0.81 -4.44 -17.42
N GLN A 93 0.26 -5.66 -17.44
CA GLN A 93 -0.09 -6.35 -18.69
C GLN A 93 -1.09 -5.55 -19.52
N ARG A 94 -2.14 -5.03 -18.88
CA ARG A 94 -3.15 -4.20 -19.56
C ARG A 94 -2.54 -2.92 -20.11
N TYR A 95 -1.68 -2.26 -19.33
CA TYR A 95 -0.96 -1.07 -19.76
C TYR A 95 -0.09 -1.35 -20.99
N ASN A 96 0.72 -2.42 -20.95
CA ASN A 96 1.59 -2.80 -22.07
C ASN A 96 0.79 -3.12 -23.33
N ASN A 97 -0.31 -3.86 -23.22
CA ASN A 97 -1.20 -4.15 -24.35
C ASN A 97 -1.80 -2.87 -24.96
N LEU A 98 -2.24 -1.92 -24.13
CA LEU A 98 -2.74 -0.62 -24.62
C LEU A 98 -1.64 0.18 -25.30
N ARG A 99 -0.43 0.19 -24.72
CA ARG A 99 0.73 0.87 -25.30
C ARG A 99 1.10 0.29 -26.67
N GLU A 100 1.11 -1.03 -26.81
CA GLU A 100 1.34 -1.71 -28.09
C GLU A 100 0.26 -1.36 -29.12
N LYS A 101 -1.02 -1.37 -28.73
CA LYS A 101 -2.13 -0.97 -29.61
C LYS A 101 -2.04 0.48 -30.07
N ILE A 102 -1.64 1.38 -29.18
CA ILE A 102 -1.42 2.79 -29.52
C ILE A 102 -0.25 2.88 -30.50
N ASN A 103 0.89 2.28 -30.19
CA ASN A 103 2.07 2.28 -31.06
C ASN A 103 1.76 1.73 -32.45
N ALA A 104 1.00 0.64 -32.55
CA ALA A 104 0.57 0.07 -33.82
C ALA A 104 -0.33 1.04 -34.62
N LYS A 105 -1.25 1.75 -33.94
CA LYS A 105 -2.12 2.75 -34.57
C LYS A 105 -1.40 4.04 -34.95
N THR A 106 -0.41 4.46 -34.18
CA THR A 106 0.40 5.66 -34.43
C THR A 106 1.64 5.37 -35.27
N ASN A 107 1.82 4.13 -35.74
CA ASN A 107 2.96 3.77 -36.57
C ASN A 107 2.86 4.55 -37.89
N ILE A 108 3.72 5.55 -38.02
CA ILE A 108 3.75 6.57 -39.08
C ILE A 108 3.87 5.97 -40.49
N GLU A 109 4.25 4.70 -40.62
CA GLU A 109 4.23 3.97 -41.90
C GLU A 109 2.83 3.92 -42.54
N HIS A 110 1.74 3.79 -41.76
CA HIS A 110 0.38 3.89 -42.30
C HIS A 110 -0.04 5.32 -42.69
N LEU A 111 0.67 6.35 -42.22
CA LEU A 111 0.47 7.74 -42.63
C LEU A 111 1.32 8.10 -43.86
N ARG A 112 2.40 7.36 -44.17
CA ARG A 112 3.17 7.53 -45.41
C ARG A 112 2.40 7.10 -46.66
N ASP A 113 1.47 6.17 -46.53
CA ASP A 113 0.58 5.77 -47.64
C ASP A 113 -0.38 6.90 -48.07
N LEU A 114 -0.63 7.88 -47.20
CA LEU A 114 -1.39 9.10 -47.54
C LEU A 114 -0.55 10.15 -48.29
N GLN A 115 0.78 10.03 -48.29
CA GLN A 115 1.67 10.95 -49.01
C GLN A 115 1.70 10.67 -50.52
N TYR A 116 1.27 9.48 -50.96
CA TYR A 116 1.18 9.09 -52.37
C TYR A 116 -0.25 9.15 -52.94
N TRP A 117 -1.21 9.69 -52.19
CA TRP A 117 -2.56 10.03 -52.68
C TRP A 117 -2.56 11.42 -53.34
N HIS A 118 -1.78 11.56 -54.42
CA HIS A 118 -1.88 12.69 -55.35
C HIS A 118 -1.87 12.20 -56.79
#